data_AF-A0A0J0XHM8-F1
#
_entry.id   AF-A0A0J0XHM8-F1
#
_cell.length_a   1.000
_cell.length_b   1.000
_cell.length_c   1.000
_cell.angle_alpha   90.00
_cell.angle_beta   90.00
_cell.angle_gamma   90.00
#
_symmetry.space_group_name_H-M   'P 1'
#
loop_
_entity.id
_entity.type
_entity.pdbx_description
1 polymer ?
#
loop_
_entity_poly.entity_id
_entity_poly.type
_entity_poly.pdbx_seq_one_letter_code
_entity_poly.pdbx_strand_id
1 'polypeptide(L)'
;MDASKPRQACVGCRRIKVACDNPQTGDACKRCVRLALACVYTKSQRGRRNDRLNARRSASPGRSSPATAATPSTRSWALDAARPRTSNLDMAELLDPEIPSASAPASAPGPVRARAPSVDAETRRMFEDPVDVGYVTLAEAHSLVKFFHDKLNPLIAILDPELHTLTFLRTSSILFTTLLVTASKYVLPERHSVLLAHAESLINRATNAGDCSTALIQSLLILVYYKGPTDRSAWLKIGIAIRLAFQLRWHETPPTLHLPADEAAARRILDPERTWFCLVCFDRQYADIFGLPPAIRATDYGDVRHPLCELTQEVRGVGTRARAPRHPRRHPSRV
;
A
#
# COMPACT_ATOMS: atom_id res chain seq x y z
N MET A 1 -27.93 -3.02 -41.14
CA MET A 1 -26.89 -2.78 -40.12
C MET A 1 -27.39 -3.36 -38.81
N ASP A 2 -27.04 -4.61 -38.50
CA ASP A 2 -27.53 -5.30 -37.30
C ASP A 2 -26.75 -4.86 -36.07
N ALA A 3 -27.42 -4.14 -35.17
CA ALA A 3 -26.89 -3.76 -33.87
C ALA A 3 -26.79 -5.00 -32.97
N SER A 4 -25.60 -5.60 -32.91
CA SER A 4 -25.27 -6.69 -31.99
C SER A 4 -25.54 -6.28 -30.54
N LYS A 5 -26.56 -6.89 -29.92
CA LYS A 5 -26.91 -6.68 -28.51
C LYS A 5 -25.74 -7.10 -27.61
N PRO A 6 -25.41 -6.32 -26.56
CA PRO A 6 -24.29 -6.62 -25.67
C PRO A 6 -24.50 -7.99 -24.99
N ARG A 7 -23.45 -8.82 -24.99
CA ARG A 7 -23.45 -10.15 -24.40
C ARG A 7 -23.73 -10.06 -22.90
N GLN A 8 -24.89 -10.55 -22.47
CA GLN A 8 -25.32 -10.50 -21.08
C GLN A 8 -25.08 -11.85 -20.39
N ALA A 9 -24.37 -11.86 -19.25
CA ALA A 9 -24.20 -13.05 -18.44
C ALA A 9 -25.44 -13.34 -17.56
N CYS A 10 -25.71 -14.62 -17.27
CA CYS A 10 -26.77 -15.01 -16.32
C CYS A 10 -26.41 -14.59 -14.87
N VAL A 11 -27.40 -14.54 -13.97
CA VAL A 11 -27.19 -14.13 -12.57
C VAL A 11 -26.20 -15.06 -11.85
N GLY A 12 -26.30 -16.37 -12.09
CA GLY A 12 -25.41 -17.37 -11.49
C GLY A 12 -23.95 -17.15 -11.85
N CYS A 13 -23.63 -16.93 -13.12
CA CYS A 13 -22.26 -16.67 -13.59
C CYS A 13 -21.76 -15.28 -13.17
N ARG A 14 -22.65 -14.27 -13.11
CA ARG A 14 -22.32 -12.93 -12.59
C ARG A 14 -21.89 -12.96 -11.13
N ARG A 15 -22.64 -13.66 -10.26
CA ARG A 15 -22.39 -13.70 -8.80
C ARG A 15 -20.99 -14.19 -8.44
N ILE A 16 -20.47 -15.11 -9.25
CA ILE A 16 -19.17 -15.75 -9.04
C ILE A 16 -18.11 -15.29 -10.06
N LYS A 17 -18.41 -14.25 -10.84
CA LYS A 17 -17.50 -13.57 -11.78
C LYS A 17 -16.81 -14.50 -12.79
N VAL A 18 -17.56 -15.44 -13.36
CA VAL A 18 -17.05 -16.30 -14.45
C VAL A 18 -17.67 -15.97 -15.80
N ALA A 19 -16.99 -16.38 -16.88
CA ALA A 19 -17.52 -16.25 -18.23
C ALA A 19 -18.83 -17.04 -18.38
N CYS A 20 -19.83 -16.39 -18.99
CA CYS A 20 -21.12 -16.99 -19.30
C CYS A 20 -21.26 -17.09 -20.82
N ASP A 21 -21.37 -18.31 -21.33
CA ASP A 21 -21.79 -18.54 -22.70
C ASP A 21 -23.29 -18.21 -22.77
N ASN A 22 -23.61 -17.05 -23.35
CA ASN A 22 -24.97 -16.54 -23.45
C ASN A 22 -25.60 -16.99 -24.78
N PRO A 23 -26.42 -18.05 -24.82
CA PRO A 23 -27.25 -18.34 -25.98
C PRO A 23 -28.35 -17.28 -26.03
N GLN A 24 -28.34 -16.40 -27.03
CA GLN A 24 -29.35 -15.34 -27.18
C GLN A 24 -30.78 -15.89 -27.45
N THR A 25 -30.93 -17.22 -27.48
CA THR A 25 -32.11 -17.99 -27.84
C THR A 25 -33.01 -18.39 -26.66
N GLY A 26 -32.65 -18.03 -25.42
CA GLY A 26 -33.46 -18.35 -24.24
C GLY A 26 -33.06 -19.63 -23.50
N ASP A 27 -32.01 -20.32 -23.95
CA ASP A 27 -31.51 -21.54 -23.32
C ASP A 27 -30.59 -21.27 -22.11
N ALA A 28 -30.45 -22.28 -21.24
CA ALA A 28 -29.53 -22.24 -20.11
C ALA A 28 -28.06 -22.32 -20.59
N CYS A 29 -27.14 -21.59 -19.94
CA CYS A 29 -25.73 -21.66 -20.29
C CYS A 29 -25.11 -23.01 -19.92
N LYS A 30 -24.07 -23.44 -20.65
CA LYS A 30 -23.39 -24.74 -20.47
C LYS A 30 -22.97 -25.02 -19.02
N ARG A 31 -22.55 -23.99 -18.30
CA ARG A 31 -22.19 -24.11 -16.89
C ARG A 31 -23.38 -24.44 -16.01
N CYS A 32 -24.48 -23.72 -16.18
CA CYS A 32 -25.70 -23.95 -15.39
C CYS A 32 -26.29 -25.32 -15.67
N VAL A 33 -26.24 -25.79 -16.93
CA VAL A 33 -26.65 -27.16 -17.29
C VAL A 33 -25.79 -28.21 -16.59
N ARG A 34 -24.45 -28.11 -16.71
CA ARG A 34 -23.51 -29.08 -16.12
C ARG A 34 -23.61 -29.17 -14.59
N LEU A 35 -23.93 -28.07 -13.92
CA LEU A 35 -24.01 -28.01 -12.46
C LEU A 35 -25.46 -28.15 -11.94
N ALA A 36 -26.43 -28.41 -12.82
CA ALA A 36 -27.86 -28.46 -12.48
C ALA A 36 -28.34 -27.22 -11.69
N LEU A 37 -27.90 -26.03 -12.09
CA LEU A 37 -28.24 -24.76 -11.45
C LEU A 37 -29.24 -23.95 -12.30
N ALA A 38 -30.13 -23.21 -11.64
CA ALA A 38 -31.07 -22.32 -12.32
C ALA A 38 -30.34 -21.21 -13.12
N CYS A 39 -30.60 -21.12 -14.43
CA CYS A 39 -29.99 -20.14 -15.32
C CYS A 39 -30.97 -18.99 -15.62
N VAL A 40 -30.88 -17.89 -14.85
CA VAL A 40 -31.79 -16.75 -14.98
C VAL A 40 -31.08 -15.52 -15.55
N TYR A 41 -31.68 -14.89 -16.56
CA TYR A 41 -31.22 -13.63 -17.14
C TYR A 41 -32.18 -12.49 -16.76
N THR A 42 -31.69 -11.50 -16.02
CA THR A 42 -32.46 -10.30 -15.62
C THR A 42 -32.04 -9.09 -16.44
N LYS A 43 -32.98 -8.31 -17.01
CA LYS A 43 -32.65 -7.07 -17.75
C LYS A 43 -31.90 -6.08 -16.83
N SER A 44 -30.79 -5.51 -17.32
CA SER A 44 -30.03 -4.50 -16.58
C SER A 44 -30.84 -3.21 -16.41
N GLN A 45 -30.94 -2.68 -15.20
CA GLN A 45 -31.53 -1.37 -14.88
C GLN A 45 -30.52 -0.21 -15.02
N ARG A 46 -29.47 -0.36 -15.85
CA ARG A 46 -28.59 0.78 -16.17
C ARG A 46 -29.30 1.72 -17.14
N GLY A 47 -29.61 2.94 -16.68
CA GLY A 47 -29.96 4.06 -17.57
C GLY A 47 -31.30 4.77 -17.36
N ARG A 48 -31.88 4.83 -16.15
CA ARG A 48 -33.06 5.69 -15.89
C ARG A 48 -32.89 6.54 -14.64
N ARG A 49 -31.89 7.43 -14.65
CA ARG A 49 -31.76 8.49 -13.64
C ARG A 49 -31.24 9.75 -14.33
N ASN A 50 -32.13 10.56 -14.92
CA ASN A 50 -32.14 12.03 -14.71
C ASN A 50 -33.29 12.86 -15.37
N ASP A 51 -34.52 12.35 -15.57
CA ASP A 51 -35.59 13.18 -16.20
C ASP A 51 -36.60 13.82 -15.21
N ARG A 52 -36.50 13.52 -13.90
CA ARG A 52 -37.50 14.01 -12.92
C ARG A 52 -37.13 15.31 -12.19
N LEU A 53 -35.92 15.83 -12.38
CA LEU A 53 -35.43 17.02 -11.67
C LEU A 53 -35.75 18.36 -12.38
N ASN A 54 -36.20 18.35 -13.64
CA ASN A 54 -36.50 19.58 -14.39
C ASN A 54 -37.99 19.99 -14.45
N ALA A 55 -38.91 19.22 -13.87
CA ALA A 55 -40.35 19.47 -13.99
C ALA A 55 -41.01 20.17 -12.78
N ARG A 56 -40.24 20.56 -11.74
CA ARG A 56 -40.78 21.14 -10.50
C ARG A 56 -40.49 22.64 -10.28
N ARG A 57 -40.06 23.36 -11.31
CA ARG A 57 -39.82 24.82 -11.24
C ARG A 57 -40.99 25.69 -11.71
N SER A 58 -42.15 25.12 -11.99
CA SER A 58 -43.32 25.89 -12.44
C SER A 58 -44.59 25.41 -11.74
N ALA A 59 -45.28 26.37 -11.09
CA ALA A 59 -46.64 26.32 -10.54
C ALA A 59 -46.85 25.83 -9.09
N SER A 60 -47.11 26.79 -8.20
CA SER A 60 -48.20 26.76 -7.20
C SER A 60 -49.44 27.47 -7.83
N PRO A 61 -50.68 27.49 -7.26
CA PRO A 61 -51.13 27.15 -5.90
C PRO A 61 -52.53 26.45 -5.76
N GLY A 62 -52.97 26.18 -4.51
CA GLY A 62 -54.39 26.11 -4.08
C GLY A 62 -54.83 24.82 -3.33
N ARG A 63 -55.02 24.86 -1.98
CA ARG A 63 -56.30 24.76 -1.20
C ARG A 63 -57.24 23.61 -1.64
N SER A 64 -57.82 22.74 -0.80
CA SER A 64 -58.37 22.83 0.57
C SER A 64 -58.86 21.44 1.06
N SER A 65 -58.86 21.15 2.36
CA SER A 65 -59.68 20.11 3.03
C SER A 65 -61.05 20.70 3.46
N PRO A 66 -62.11 19.93 3.86
CA PRO A 66 -62.18 19.16 5.13
C PRO A 66 -63.03 17.84 5.07
N ALA A 67 -62.70 16.80 5.87
CA ALA A 67 -63.34 16.31 7.12
C ALA A 67 -64.71 15.60 7.01
N THR A 68 -64.86 14.39 7.59
CA THR A 68 -65.84 14.01 8.65
C THR A 68 -65.81 12.50 9.03
N ALA A 69 -65.80 12.23 10.37
CA ALA A 69 -66.51 11.22 11.20
C ALA A 69 -66.66 9.74 10.76
N ALA A 70 -66.84 8.70 11.59
CA ALA A 70 -66.58 8.32 12.99
C ALA A 70 -66.90 6.79 13.10
N THR A 71 -66.07 6.02 13.84
CA THR A 71 -66.16 4.70 14.57
C THR A 71 -67.39 3.74 14.50
N PRO A 72 -67.37 2.47 15.06
CA PRO A 72 -66.30 1.55 15.51
C PRO A 72 -66.54 0.03 15.14
N SER A 73 -65.69 -0.88 15.69
CA SER A 73 -65.79 -2.37 15.74
C SER A 73 -65.32 -3.11 14.48
N THR A 74 -64.43 -4.09 14.50
CA THR A 74 -64.30 -5.25 15.40
C THR A 74 -62.89 -5.84 15.22
N ARG A 75 -62.26 -6.33 16.30
CA ARG A 75 -60.94 -6.99 16.23
C ARG A 75 -61.02 -8.24 15.34
N SER A 76 -60.25 -8.22 14.26
CA SER A 76 -59.86 -9.41 13.49
C SER A 76 -58.38 -9.28 13.18
N TRP A 77 -57.63 -10.30 13.58
CA TRP A 77 -56.19 -10.45 13.47
C TRP A 77 -55.86 -10.90 12.05
N ALA A 78 -55.74 -9.95 11.12
CA ALA A 78 -55.22 -10.21 9.78
C ALA A 78 -53.74 -9.81 9.73
N LEU A 79 -52.87 -10.81 9.59
CA LEU A 79 -51.48 -10.64 9.18
C LEU A 79 -51.45 -10.08 7.77
N ASP A 80 -51.41 -8.76 7.64
CA ASP A 80 -51.28 -8.10 6.35
C ASP A 80 -49.84 -8.21 5.84
N ALA A 81 -49.73 -8.84 4.67
CA ALA A 81 -48.57 -8.86 3.80
C ALA A 81 -48.18 -7.44 3.39
N ALA A 82 -47.35 -6.78 4.20
CA ALA A 82 -46.71 -5.53 3.82
C ALA A 82 -45.53 -5.84 2.86
N ARG A 83 -45.68 -5.42 1.61
CA ARG A 83 -44.62 -5.34 0.58
C ARG A 83 -43.28 -4.92 1.20
N PRO A 84 -42.15 -5.57 0.88
CA PRO A 84 -40.85 -5.05 1.27
C PRO A 84 -40.65 -3.71 0.58
N ARG A 85 -40.61 -2.64 1.39
CA ARG A 85 -40.09 -1.34 0.96
C ARG A 85 -38.65 -1.61 0.57
N THR A 86 -38.31 -1.50 -0.71
CA THR A 86 -36.91 -1.47 -1.14
C THR A 86 -36.33 -0.14 -0.65
N SER A 87 -35.97 -0.07 0.63
CA SER A 87 -35.01 0.92 1.09
C SER A 87 -33.75 0.67 0.27
N ASN A 88 -33.28 1.68 -0.45
CA ASN A 88 -31.90 1.66 -0.89
C ASN A 88 -31.09 1.55 0.40
N LEU A 89 -30.49 0.39 0.66
CA LEU A 89 -29.59 0.18 1.78
C LEU A 89 -28.46 1.20 1.62
N ASP A 90 -28.42 2.20 2.48
CA ASP A 90 -27.26 3.07 2.56
C ASP A 90 -26.15 2.26 3.23
N MET A 91 -25.10 1.97 2.47
CA MET A 91 -23.95 1.23 2.99
C MET A 91 -23.27 1.99 4.13
N ALA A 92 -23.41 3.33 4.19
CA ALA A 92 -22.92 4.12 5.31
C ALA A 92 -23.65 3.79 6.61
N GLU A 93 -24.98 3.66 6.58
CA GLU A 93 -25.81 3.32 7.75
C GLU A 93 -25.56 1.89 8.25
N LEU A 94 -25.13 0.99 7.35
CA LEU A 94 -24.79 -0.39 7.70
C LEU A 94 -23.36 -0.53 8.30
N LEU A 95 -22.45 0.35 7.90
CA LEU A 95 -21.06 0.38 8.37
C LEU A 95 -20.93 1.13 9.71
N ASP A 96 -21.81 2.10 9.96
CA ASP A 96 -21.90 2.88 11.19
C ASP A 96 -23.32 2.76 11.79
N PRO A 97 -23.68 1.62 12.43
CA PRO A 97 -24.97 1.55 13.12
C PRO A 97 -25.00 2.56 14.26
N GLU A 98 -25.93 3.51 14.22
CA GLU A 98 -26.22 4.38 15.37
C GLU A 98 -26.70 3.49 16.53
N ILE A 99 -25.82 3.23 17.48
CA ILE A 99 -26.15 2.51 18.71
C ILE A 99 -27.17 3.39 19.47
N PRO A 100 -28.40 2.91 19.74
CA PRO A 100 -29.38 3.70 20.46
C PRO A 100 -28.86 4.00 21.88
N SER A 101 -28.43 5.24 22.10
CA SER A 101 -28.08 5.73 23.43
C SER A 101 -29.35 5.78 24.27
N ALA A 102 -29.48 4.88 25.24
CA ALA A 102 -30.52 4.97 26.25
C ALA A 102 -30.48 6.38 26.89
N SER A 103 -31.62 7.06 26.88
CA SER A 103 -31.77 8.41 27.43
C SER A 103 -31.55 8.40 28.94
N ALA A 104 -30.34 8.74 29.36
CA ALA A 104 -30.04 9.19 30.73
C ALA A 104 -30.42 10.68 30.87
N PRO A 105 -30.88 11.12 32.06
CA PRO A 105 -31.45 12.45 32.25
C PRO A 105 -30.42 13.55 32.01
N ALA A 106 -30.88 14.62 31.37
CA ALA A 106 -30.10 15.78 31.00
C ALA A 106 -29.59 16.52 32.24
N SER A 107 -28.32 16.25 32.62
CA SER A 107 -27.39 17.14 33.33
C SER A 107 -26.08 16.37 33.63
N ALA A 108 -25.29 16.08 32.59
CA ALA A 108 -23.90 15.64 32.75
C ALA A 108 -23.11 16.02 31.49
N PRO A 109 -21.84 16.45 31.61
CA PRO A 109 -20.98 16.71 30.46
C PRO A 109 -20.88 15.44 29.61
N GLY A 110 -21.21 15.58 28.31
CA GLY A 110 -21.42 14.45 27.41
C GLY A 110 -20.23 13.48 27.33
N PRO A 111 -20.45 12.22 26.91
CA PRO A 111 -19.38 11.27 26.76
C PRO A 111 -18.49 11.74 25.62
N VAL A 112 -17.32 12.26 26.00
CA VAL A 112 -16.18 12.42 25.10
C VAL A 112 -16.04 11.09 24.38
N ARG A 113 -16.16 11.13 23.04
CA ARG A 113 -15.84 10.00 22.17
C ARG A 113 -14.41 9.63 22.54
N ALA A 114 -14.25 8.59 23.37
CA ALA A 114 -12.95 8.17 23.86
C ALA A 114 -12.22 7.62 22.64
N ARG A 115 -11.49 8.50 21.95
CA ARG A 115 -10.30 8.14 21.19
C ARG A 115 -9.57 7.19 22.13
N ALA A 116 -9.41 5.92 21.75
CA ALA A 116 -8.61 4.98 22.50
C ALA A 116 -7.37 5.74 22.97
N PRO A 117 -7.03 5.71 24.28
CA PRO A 117 -5.99 6.56 24.83
C PRO A 117 -4.82 6.45 23.89
N SER A 118 -4.48 7.56 23.22
CA SER A 118 -3.25 7.62 22.46
C SER A 118 -2.19 7.47 23.53
N VAL A 119 -1.76 6.23 23.77
CA VAL A 119 -0.55 5.96 24.55
C VAL A 119 0.46 6.95 24.02
N ASP A 120 0.88 7.86 24.90
CA ASP A 120 1.75 8.97 24.53
C ASP A 120 2.93 8.40 23.75
N ALA A 121 3.39 9.12 22.72
CA ALA A 121 4.49 8.65 21.87
C ALA A 121 5.73 8.26 22.70
N GLU A 122 5.91 8.93 23.83
CA GLU A 122 6.95 8.65 24.82
C GLU A 122 6.74 7.30 25.55
N THR A 123 5.51 7.03 26.00
CA THR A 123 5.15 5.74 26.60
C THR A 123 5.33 4.60 25.60
N ARG A 124 5.00 4.80 24.31
CA ARG A 124 5.27 3.79 23.27
C ARG A 124 6.75 3.53 23.09
N ARG A 125 7.59 4.57 23.06
CA ARG A 125 9.05 4.41 22.93
C ARG A 125 9.64 3.57 24.05
N MET A 126 9.21 3.79 25.29
CA MET A 126 9.73 3.04 26.44
C MET A 126 9.54 1.52 26.34
N PHE A 127 8.47 1.06 25.68
CA PHE A 127 8.19 -0.38 25.47
C PHE A 127 8.68 -0.91 24.12
N GLU A 128 9.22 -0.05 23.26
CA GLU A 128 9.67 -0.42 21.92
C GLU A 128 11.19 -0.28 21.75
N ASP A 129 11.84 0.62 22.50
CA ASP A 129 13.30 0.79 22.46
C ASP A 129 14.01 -0.43 23.10
N PRO A 130 14.89 -1.12 22.37
CA PRO A 130 15.55 -2.33 22.83
C PRO A 130 16.54 -2.09 24.00
N VAL A 131 16.99 -0.85 24.22
CA VAL A 131 17.78 -0.48 25.40
C VAL A 131 16.88 -0.33 26.61
N ASP A 132 15.75 0.37 26.47
CA ASP A 132 14.83 0.63 27.59
C ASP A 132 14.06 -0.63 28.00
N VAL A 133 13.76 -1.52 27.06
CA VAL A 133 13.23 -2.88 27.33
C VAL A 133 14.27 -3.79 27.98
N GLY A 134 15.56 -3.45 27.90
CA GLY A 134 16.65 -4.19 28.56
C GLY A 134 17.22 -5.35 27.75
N TYR A 135 16.94 -5.44 26.44
CA TYR A 135 17.58 -6.44 25.58
C TYR A 135 19.07 -6.15 25.36
N VAL A 136 19.44 -4.86 25.34
CA VAL A 136 20.84 -4.42 25.24
C VAL A 136 21.15 -3.29 26.21
N THR A 137 22.38 -3.25 26.71
CA THR A 137 22.86 -2.07 27.44
C THR A 137 23.21 -0.96 26.46
N LEU A 138 23.27 0.29 26.94
CA LEU A 138 23.64 1.44 26.11
C LEU A 138 25.06 1.31 25.51
N ALA A 139 25.99 0.67 26.24
CA ALA A 139 27.36 0.44 25.79
C ALA A 139 27.43 -0.62 24.68
N GLU A 140 26.66 -1.70 24.81
CA GLU A 140 26.51 -2.71 23.75
C GLU A 140 25.86 -2.10 22.51
N ALA A 141 24.81 -1.30 22.69
CA ALA A 141 24.16 -0.60 21.59
C ALA A 141 25.13 0.31 20.81
N HIS A 142 25.97 1.10 21.51
CA HIS A 142 27.02 1.89 20.86
C HIS A 142 27.99 1.02 20.05
N SER A 143 28.45 -0.09 20.63
CA SER A 143 29.39 -1.00 19.98
C SER A 143 28.79 -1.66 18.74
N LEU A 144 27.52 -2.05 18.80
CA LEU A 144 26.77 -2.63 17.69
C LEU A 144 26.51 -1.60 16.57
N VAL A 145 26.14 -0.37 16.92
CA VAL A 145 25.94 0.71 15.95
C VAL A 145 27.24 1.03 15.22
N LYS A 146 28.35 1.13 15.96
CA LYS A 146 29.67 1.34 15.38
C LYS A 146 30.05 0.19 14.45
N PHE A 147 29.88 -1.07 14.89
CA PHE A 147 30.17 -2.23 14.07
C PHE A 147 29.35 -2.26 12.77
N PHE A 148 28.07 -1.93 12.85
CA PHE A 148 27.21 -1.85 11.67
C PHE A 148 27.76 -0.83 10.67
N HIS A 149 28.04 0.40 11.10
CA HIS A 149 28.54 1.46 10.22
C HIS A 149 29.91 1.14 9.63
N ASP A 150 30.80 0.49 10.38
CA ASP A 150 32.16 0.19 9.92
C ASP A 150 32.23 -1.03 9.00
N LYS A 151 31.40 -2.06 9.23
CA LYS A 151 31.57 -3.40 8.61
C LYS A 151 30.40 -3.82 7.73
N LEU A 152 29.20 -3.36 8.02
CA LEU A 152 27.99 -3.81 7.34
C LEU A 152 27.48 -2.75 6.37
N ASN A 153 27.30 -1.52 6.83
CA ASN A 153 26.80 -0.41 6.03
C ASN A 153 27.55 -0.20 4.70
N PRO A 154 28.89 -0.38 4.59
CA PRO A 154 29.58 -0.25 3.31
C PRO A 154 29.11 -1.24 2.22
N LEU A 155 28.47 -2.36 2.60
CA LEU A 155 27.99 -3.38 1.67
C LEU A 155 26.58 -3.07 1.12
N ILE A 156 25.73 -2.47 1.94
CA ILE A 156 24.33 -2.14 1.59
C ILE A 156 24.17 -0.66 1.17
N ALA A 157 25.07 0.21 1.64
CA ALA A 157 25.13 1.65 1.38
C ALA A 157 23.82 2.41 1.62
N ILE A 158 23.04 2.01 2.64
CA ILE A 158 21.69 2.56 2.87
C ILE A 158 21.66 3.66 3.93
N LEU A 159 22.52 3.61 4.97
CA LEU A 159 22.53 4.60 6.04
C LEU A 159 23.72 5.54 5.90
N ASP A 160 23.56 6.77 6.35
CA ASP A 160 24.65 7.74 6.50
C ASP A 160 25.16 7.71 7.96
N PRO A 161 26.43 7.40 8.24
CA PRO A 161 26.97 7.35 9.60
C PRO A 161 26.87 8.66 10.38
N GLU A 162 26.96 9.81 9.69
CA GLU A 162 26.90 11.13 10.31
C GLU A 162 25.46 11.55 10.63
N LEU A 163 24.48 11.04 9.87
CA LEU A 163 23.06 11.25 10.17
C LEU A 163 22.53 10.22 11.18
N HIS A 164 22.83 8.93 10.96
CA HIS A 164 22.33 7.79 11.72
C HIS A 164 23.23 7.49 12.93
N THR A 165 23.45 8.53 13.73
CA THR A 165 24.06 8.43 15.05
C THR A 165 23.13 7.67 16.00
N LEU A 166 23.67 7.17 17.11
CA LEU A 166 22.87 6.43 18.10
C LEU A 166 21.68 7.25 18.62
N THR A 167 21.87 8.54 18.86
CA THR A 167 20.80 9.44 19.31
C THR A 167 19.70 9.59 18.26
N PHE A 168 20.07 9.73 16.98
CA PHE A 168 19.11 9.78 15.89
C PHE A 168 18.35 8.47 15.73
N LEU A 169 19.05 7.33 15.76
CA LEU A 169 18.44 6.01 15.61
C LEU A 169 17.39 5.73 16.68
N ARG A 170 17.64 6.09 17.95
CA ARG A 170 16.68 5.94 19.05
C ARG A 170 15.38 6.73 18.89
N THR A 171 15.31 7.69 17.95
CA THR A 171 14.04 8.35 17.61
C THR A 171 13.05 7.41 16.91
N SER A 172 13.53 6.34 16.28
CA SER A 172 12.74 5.30 15.64
C SER A 172 13.16 3.91 16.12
N SER A 173 12.37 3.35 17.04
CA SER A 173 12.62 2.02 17.61
C SER A 173 12.70 0.91 16.55
N ILE A 174 11.98 1.05 15.43
CA ILE A 174 11.97 0.08 14.32
C ILE A 174 13.36 0.00 13.67
N LEU A 175 13.91 1.14 13.25
CA LEU A 175 15.21 1.19 12.56
C LEU A 175 16.34 0.85 13.52
N PHE A 176 16.29 1.39 14.73
CA PHE A 176 17.30 1.10 15.74
C PHE A 176 17.36 -0.39 16.07
N THR A 177 16.22 -1.03 16.36
CA THR A 177 16.17 -2.48 16.65
C THR A 177 16.67 -3.28 15.45
N THR A 178 16.25 -2.96 14.24
CA THR A 178 16.69 -3.66 13.02
C THR A 178 18.21 -3.59 12.82
N LEU A 179 18.81 -2.43 13.08
CA LEU A 179 20.26 -2.26 13.00
C LEU A 179 20.97 -3.15 14.03
N LEU A 180 20.48 -3.15 15.29
CA LEU A 180 21.03 -4.00 16.35
C LEU A 180 20.87 -5.49 16.04
N VAL A 181 19.75 -5.93 15.45
CA VAL A 181 19.56 -7.31 14.97
C VAL A 181 20.65 -7.71 13.99
N THR A 182 20.94 -6.82 13.05
CA THR A 182 21.88 -7.08 11.97
C THR A 182 23.31 -7.19 12.50
N ALA A 183 23.71 -6.28 13.39
CA ALA A 183 25.03 -6.31 14.02
C ALA A 183 25.18 -7.47 15.03
N SER A 184 24.14 -7.75 15.82
CA SER A 184 24.16 -8.80 16.86
C SER A 184 24.39 -10.19 16.27
N LYS A 185 23.97 -10.44 15.03
CA LYS A 185 24.26 -11.70 14.30
C LYS A 185 25.76 -12.06 14.29
N TYR A 186 26.64 -11.07 14.32
CA TYR A 186 28.09 -11.25 14.25
C TYR A 186 28.79 -10.99 15.58
N VAL A 187 28.31 -10.03 16.37
CA VAL A 187 28.99 -9.58 17.60
C VAL A 187 28.39 -10.21 18.86
N LEU A 188 27.07 -10.44 18.89
CA LEU A 188 26.33 -10.96 20.05
C LEU A 188 25.27 -11.99 19.64
N PRO A 189 25.67 -13.18 19.15
CA PRO A 189 24.72 -14.17 18.60
C PRO A 189 23.65 -14.62 19.59
N GLU A 190 23.98 -14.67 20.88
CA GLU A 190 23.06 -15.03 21.98
C GLU A 190 21.81 -14.13 22.05
N ARG A 191 21.93 -12.85 21.66
CA ARG A 191 20.84 -11.87 21.70
C ARG A 191 20.10 -11.71 20.36
N HIS A 192 20.65 -12.29 19.30
CA HIS A 192 20.14 -12.10 17.94
C HIS A 192 18.68 -12.56 17.82
N SER A 193 18.34 -13.72 18.38
CA SER A 193 16.99 -14.29 18.30
C SER A 193 15.93 -13.40 18.96
N VAL A 194 16.22 -12.90 20.16
CA VAL A 194 15.32 -12.02 20.93
C VAL A 194 15.14 -10.68 20.22
N LEU A 195 16.24 -10.07 19.76
CA LEU A 195 16.20 -8.82 19.02
C LEU A 195 15.45 -8.97 17.70
N LEU A 196 15.63 -10.09 16.99
CA LEU A 196 14.96 -10.36 15.72
C LEU A 196 13.45 -10.49 15.92
N ALA A 197 13.03 -11.27 16.92
CA ALA A 197 11.61 -11.39 17.26
C ALA A 197 10.98 -10.03 17.62
N HIS A 198 11.71 -9.18 18.34
CA HIS A 198 11.26 -7.82 18.66
C HIS A 198 11.14 -6.94 17.40
N ALA A 199 12.16 -6.93 16.53
CA ALA A 199 12.13 -6.19 15.28
C ALA A 199 10.97 -6.63 14.38
N GLU A 200 10.75 -7.94 14.24
CA GLU A 200 9.64 -8.47 13.46
C GLU A 200 8.28 -8.07 14.05
N SER A 201 8.13 -8.09 15.38
CA SER A 201 6.92 -7.60 16.06
C SER A 201 6.65 -6.13 15.75
N LEU A 202 7.66 -5.27 15.86
CA LEU A 202 7.54 -3.84 15.56
C LEU A 202 7.16 -3.58 14.10
N ILE A 203 7.84 -4.25 13.15
CA ILE A 203 7.57 -4.10 11.71
C ILE A 203 6.18 -4.61 11.35
N ASN A 204 5.76 -5.76 11.91
CA ASN A 204 4.44 -6.32 11.65
C ASN A 204 3.34 -5.39 12.19
N ARG A 205 3.51 -4.83 13.38
CA ARG A 205 2.59 -3.83 13.96
C ARG A 205 2.51 -2.58 13.08
N ALA A 206 3.65 -2.01 12.70
CA ALA A 206 3.71 -0.80 11.86
C ALA A 206 3.05 -1.03 10.50
N THR A 207 3.34 -2.17 9.86
CA THR A 207 2.76 -2.54 8.56
C THR A 207 1.25 -2.71 8.66
N ASN A 208 0.75 -3.38 9.71
CA ASN A 208 -0.69 -3.60 9.91
C ASN A 208 -1.42 -2.30 10.29
N ALA A 209 -0.75 -1.37 10.97
CA ALA A 209 -1.29 -0.04 11.24
C ALA A 209 -1.30 0.87 10.00
N GLY A 210 -0.59 0.50 8.92
CA GLY A 210 -0.44 1.32 7.74
C GLY A 210 0.56 2.47 7.94
N ASP A 211 1.50 2.32 8.88
CA ASP A 211 2.54 3.32 9.11
C ASP A 211 3.42 3.47 7.86
N CYS A 212 3.80 4.70 7.56
CA CYS A 212 4.58 5.04 6.39
C CYS A 212 5.71 5.98 6.79
N SER A 213 6.93 5.45 6.87
CA SER A 213 8.11 6.22 7.26
C SER A 213 9.37 5.70 6.57
N THR A 214 10.36 6.59 6.39
CA THR A 214 11.68 6.24 5.86
C THR A 214 12.34 5.14 6.68
N ALA A 215 12.26 5.24 8.01
CA ALA A 215 12.82 4.27 8.94
C ALA A 215 12.24 2.86 8.76
N LEU A 216 10.94 2.73 8.49
CA LEU A 216 10.31 1.44 8.21
C LEU A 216 10.83 0.84 6.89
N ILE A 217 10.95 1.67 5.84
CA ILE A 217 11.49 1.22 4.54
C ILE A 217 12.95 0.77 4.67
N GLN A 218 13.79 1.58 5.34
CA GLN A 218 15.18 1.24 5.61
C GLN A 218 15.30 -0.07 6.41
N SER A 219 14.45 -0.26 7.42
CA SER A 219 14.41 -1.48 8.22
C SER A 219 14.09 -2.72 7.38
N LEU A 220 13.06 -2.62 6.52
CA LEU A 220 12.71 -3.71 5.60
C LEU A 220 13.89 -4.07 4.69
N LEU A 221 14.56 -3.07 4.11
CA LEU A 221 15.70 -3.29 3.23
C LEU A 221 16.91 -3.93 3.94
N ILE A 222 17.24 -3.46 5.15
CA ILE A 222 18.32 -4.02 5.97
C ILE A 222 18.03 -5.49 6.30
N LEU A 223 16.82 -5.82 6.76
CA LEU A 223 16.44 -7.21 7.06
C LEU A 223 16.50 -8.10 5.82
N VAL A 224 16.11 -7.60 4.65
CA VAL A 224 16.17 -8.36 3.39
C VAL A 224 17.61 -8.65 2.99
N TYR A 225 18.51 -7.68 3.12
CA TYR A 225 19.91 -7.84 2.73
C TYR A 225 20.64 -8.87 3.61
N TYR A 226 20.44 -8.80 4.93
CA TYR A 226 21.13 -9.66 5.90
C TYR A 226 20.31 -10.86 6.37
N LYS A 227 19.25 -11.20 5.62
CA LYS A 227 18.32 -12.28 5.95
C LYS A 227 19.01 -13.63 6.14
N GLY A 228 18.35 -14.52 6.89
CA GLY A 228 18.75 -15.92 6.96
C GLY A 228 18.52 -16.68 5.64
N PRO A 229 19.21 -17.82 5.42
CA PRO A 229 18.97 -18.67 4.26
C PRO A 229 17.54 -19.26 4.25
N THR A 230 16.96 -19.47 5.42
CA THR A 230 15.58 -19.98 5.59
C THR A 230 14.52 -18.90 5.39
N ASP A 231 14.88 -17.61 5.36
CA ASP A 231 13.94 -16.52 5.19
C ASP A 231 13.48 -16.41 3.72
N ARG A 232 12.18 -16.61 3.52
CA ARG A 232 11.48 -16.53 2.23
C ARG A 232 10.66 -15.24 2.06
N SER A 233 10.69 -14.35 3.05
CA SER A 233 9.86 -13.13 3.08
C SER A 233 10.43 -11.96 2.26
N ALA A 234 11.63 -12.11 1.69
CA ALA A 234 12.36 -11.05 0.99
C ALA A 234 11.52 -10.34 -0.08
N TRP A 235 10.91 -11.11 -0.99
CA TRP A 235 10.07 -10.56 -2.07
C TRP A 235 8.90 -9.73 -1.53
N LEU A 236 8.23 -10.22 -0.48
CA LEU A 236 7.09 -9.52 0.12
C LEU A 236 7.53 -8.24 0.82
N LYS A 237 8.62 -8.29 1.58
CA LYS A 237 9.20 -7.12 2.28
C LYS A 237 9.61 -6.03 1.29
N ILE A 238 10.25 -6.40 0.17
CA ILE A 238 10.56 -5.47 -0.93
C ILE A 238 9.26 -4.87 -1.49
N GLY A 239 8.25 -5.69 -1.80
CA GLY A 239 6.97 -5.19 -2.31
C GLY A 239 6.27 -4.22 -1.36
N ILE A 240 6.35 -4.43 -0.05
CA ILE A 240 5.85 -3.49 0.97
C ILE A 240 6.65 -2.19 0.90
N ALA A 241 7.99 -2.27 0.93
CA ALA A 241 8.87 -1.11 0.85
C ALA A 241 8.59 -0.25 -0.39
N ILE A 242 8.38 -0.87 -1.56
CA ILE A 242 8.03 -0.18 -2.81
C ILE A 242 6.72 0.59 -2.65
N ARG A 243 5.67 -0.03 -2.11
CA ARG A 243 4.38 0.64 -1.89
C ARG A 243 4.50 1.83 -0.93
N LEU A 244 5.27 1.67 0.15
CA LEU A 244 5.52 2.76 1.10
C LEU A 244 6.32 3.91 0.45
N ALA A 245 7.34 3.61 -0.35
CA ALA A 245 8.11 4.63 -1.07
C ALA A 245 7.25 5.42 -2.09
N PHE A 246 6.33 4.75 -2.79
CA PHE A 246 5.35 5.42 -3.64
C PHE A 246 4.40 6.31 -2.83
N GLN A 247 3.96 5.87 -1.66
CA GLN A 247 3.11 6.66 -0.75
C GLN A 247 3.84 7.90 -0.22
N LEU A 248 5.16 7.83 0.00
CA LEU A 248 6.02 8.97 0.31
C LEU A 248 6.43 9.81 -0.91
N ARG A 249 5.94 9.48 -2.11
CA ARG A 249 6.19 10.22 -3.37
C ARG A 249 7.66 10.27 -3.79
N TRP A 250 8.48 9.30 -3.39
CA TRP A 250 9.93 9.31 -3.71
C TRP A 250 10.25 9.18 -5.22
N HIS A 251 9.34 8.60 -5.99
CA HIS A 251 9.41 8.51 -7.44
C HIS A 251 9.23 9.86 -8.16
N GLU A 252 8.69 10.87 -7.48
CA GLU A 252 8.51 12.23 -8.02
C GLU A 252 9.69 13.14 -7.68
N THR A 253 10.58 12.71 -6.78
CA THR A 253 11.68 13.55 -6.30
C THR A 253 12.66 13.83 -7.44
N PRO A 254 12.76 15.08 -7.93
CA PRO A 254 13.75 15.41 -8.95
C PRO A 254 15.15 15.27 -8.34
N PRO A 255 16.19 15.02 -9.16
CA PRO A 255 17.58 15.12 -8.70
C PRO A 255 17.77 16.49 -8.03
N THR A 256 18.16 16.51 -6.75
CA THR A 256 18.33 17.75 -6.01
C THR A 256 19.52 18.53 -6.56
N LEU A 257 19.23 19.43 -7.52
CA LEU A 257 20.24 20.28 -8.18
C LEU A 257 20.84 21.31 -7.20
N HIS A 258 20.14 21.63 -6.12
CA HIS A 258 20.55 22.59 -5.10
C HIS A 258 20.29 22.05 -3.70
N LEU A 259 21.35 21.59 -3.04
CA LEU A 259 21.30 21.22 -1.63
C LEU A 259 21.44 22.47 -0.76
N PRO A 260 20.81 22.49 0.43
CA PRO A 260 21.07 23.52 1.43
C PRO A 260 22.56 23.60 1.79
N ALA A 261 23.03 24.79 2.16
CA ALA A 261 24.39 24.96 2.68
C ALA A 261 24.59 24.27 4.05
N ASP A 262 23.50 24.11 4.81
CA ASP A 262 23.53 23.32 6.05
C ASP A 262 23.64 21.82 5.72
N GLU A 263 24.76 21.25 6.14
CA GLU A 263 25.13 19.87 5.92
C GLU A 263 24.13 18.88 6.56
N ALA A 264 23.62 19.21 7.76
CA ALA A 264 22.67 18.35 8.46
C ALA A 264 21.31 18.31 7.74
N ALA A 265 20.84 19.46 7.26
CA ALA A 265 19.63 19.54 6.43
C ALA A 265 19.83 18.83 5.08
N ALA A 266 20.98 19.01 4.42
CA ALA A 266 21.30 18.34 3.16
C ALA A 266 21.27 16.81 3.33
N ARG A 267 21.86 16.26 4.39
CA ARG A 267 21.83 14.81 4.67
C ARG A 267 20.42 14.27 4.83
N ARG A 268 19.52 15.01 5.50
CA ARG A 268 18.13 14.60 5.68
C ARG A 268 17.34 14.53 4.37
N ILE A 269 17.67 15.38 3.40
CA ILE A 269 17.07 15.36 2.07
C ILE A 269 17.62 14.19 1.24
N LEU A 270 18.93 13.95 1.33
CA LEU A 270 19.59 12.87 0.61
C LEU A 270 19.26 11.47 1.15
N ASP A 271 18.80 11.35 2.39
CA ASP A 271 18.53 10.06 3.02
C ASP A 271 17.38 9.26 2.34
N PRO A 272 16.21 9.87 2.08
CA PRO A 272 15.19 9.27 1.22
C PRO A 272 15.66 8.96 -0.20
N GLU A 273 16.45 9.85 -0.83
CA GLU A 273 16.95 9.64 -2.20
C GLU A 273 17.89 8.42 -2.28
N ARG A 274 18.83 8.31 -1.33
CA ARG A 274 19.70 7.15 -1.17
C ARG A 274 18.89 5.88 -0.97
N THR A 275 17.91 5.93 -0.06
CA THR A 275 17.05 4.78 0.24
C THR A 275 16.22 4.36 -0.98
N TRP A 276 15.71 5.32 -1.76
CA TRP A 276 15.00 5.05 -3.01
C TRP A 276 15.89 4.35 -4.03
N PHE A 277 17.13 4.83 -4.19
CA PHE A 277 18.10 4.20 -5.08
C PHE A 277 18.42 2.75 -4.67
N CYS A 278 18.68 2.51 -3.38
CA CYS A 278 18.84 1.16 -2.85
C CYS A 278 17.62 0.28 -3.16
N LEU A 279 16.41 0.79 -2.95
CA LEU A 279 15.17 0.06 -3.21
C LEU A 279 15.00 -0.33 -4.68
N VAL A 280 15.36 0.56 -5.62
CA VAL A 280 15.40 0.32 -7.07
C VAL A 280 16.34 -0.83 -7.43
N CYS A 281 17.51 -0.90 -6.77
CA CYS A 281 18.46 -2.00 -6.94
C CYS A 281 17.89 -3.32 -6.42
N PHE A 282 17.25 -3.33 -5.24
CA PHE A 282 16.64 -4.53 -4.67
C PHE A 282 15.51 -5.08 -5.54
N ASP A 283 14.63 -4.20 -6.03
CA ASP A 283 13.52 -4.57 -6.92
C ASP A 283 14.04 -5.31 -8.15
N ARG A 284 15.09 -4.79 -8.80
CA ARG A 284 15.72 -5.43 -9.97
C ARG A 284 16.40 -6.74 -9.64
N GLN A 285 17.27 -6.76 -8.64
CA GLN A 285 18.03 -7.96 -8.29
C GLN A 285 17.10 -9.10 -7.92
N TYR A 286 16.08 -8.84 -7.10
CA TYR A 286 15.15 -9.88 -6.70
C TYR A 286 14.15 -10.25 -7.81
N ALA A 287 13.76 -9.31 -8.68
CA ALA A 287 12.99 -9.62 -9.88
C ALA A 287 13.72 -10.64 -10.76
N ASP A 288 15.02 -10.44 -10.98
CA ASP A 288 15.87 -11.36 -11.74
C ASP A 288 16.01 -12.72 -11.03
N ILE A 289 16.28 -12.73 -9.71
CA ILE A 289 16.42 -13.98 -8.92
C ILE A 289 15.15 -14.82 -8.96
N PHE A 290 13.97 -14.20 -8.91
CA PHE A 290 12.69 -14.91 -8.89
C PHE A 290 12.06 -15.10 -10.27
N GLY A 291 12.64 -14.53 -11.34
CA GLY A 291 12.05 -14.56 -12.68
C GLY A 291 10.73 -13.80 -12.77
N LEU A 292 10.59 -12.71 -12.01
CA LEU A 292 9.40 -11.87 -11.94
C LEU A 292 9.68 -10.49 -12.55
N PRO A 293 8.66 -9.74 -12.99
CA PRO A 293 8.89 -8.39 -13.50
C PRO A 293 9.23 -7.41 -12.35
N PRO A 294 10.14 -6.44 -12.56
CA PRO A 294 10.39 -5.37 -11.60
C PRO A 294 9.15 -4.49 -11.46
N ALA A 295 8.88 -4.02 -10.24
CA ALA A 295 7.72 -3.16 -9.97
C ALA A 295 8.01 -1.68 -10.25
N ILE A 296 9.26 -1.23 -10.07
CA ILE A 296 9.65 0.17 -10.29
C ILE A 296 10.07 0.38 -11.75
N ARG A 297 9.37 1.31 -12.43
CA ARG A 297 9.62 1.59 -13.84
C ARG A 297 10.91 2.37 -14.02
N ALA A 298 11.54 2.22 -15.19
CA ALA A 298 12.73 2.98 -15.58
C ALA A 298 12.53 4.50 -15.57
N THR A 299 11.29 4.97 -15.67
CA THR A 299 10.93 6.40 -15.59
C THR A 299 10.88 6.94 -14.17
N ASP A 300 10.75 6.06 -13.17
CA ASP A 300 10.44 6.44 -11.78
C ASP A 300 11.71 6.63 -10.93
N TYR A 301 12.87 6.32 -11.48
CA TYR A 301 14.17 6.64 -10.91
C TYR A 301 15.01 7.22 -12.05
N GLY A 302 15.46 8.47 -11.89
CA GLY A 302 16.19 9.21 -12.92
C GLY A 302 17.44 8.47 -13.42
N ASP A 303 17.95 8.88 -14.57
CA ASP A 303 19.10 8.25 -15.20
C ASP A 303 20.36 8.42 -14.32
N VAL A 304 20.90 7.32 -13.80
CA VAL A 304 22.21 7.25 -13.08
C VAL A 304 23.39 7.55 -14.02
N ARG A 305 23.11 7.93 -15.27
CA ARG A 305 24.07 7.96 -16.38
C ARG A 305 25.02 9.14 -16.41
N HIS A 306 25.13 9.96 -15.37
CA HIS A 306 26.12 11.05 -15.39
C HIS A 306 27.45 10.79 -14.64
N PRO A 307 27.55 9.90 -13.63
CA PRO A 307 28.88 9.55 -13.08
C PRO A 307 29.33 8.08 -13.25
N LEU A 308 28.41 7.10 -13.32
CA LEU A 308 28.81 5.67 -13.31
C LEU A 308 28.95 5.05 -14.72
N CYS A 309 28.44 5.71 -15.76
CA CYS A 309 28.61 5.28 -17.14
C CYS A 309 30.06 5.51 -17.63
N GLU A 310 30.73 6.56 -17.17
CA GLU A 310 32.13 6.84 -17.51
C GLU A 310 33.07 5.77 -16.96
N LEU A 311 32.84 5.31 -15.73
CA LEU A 311 33.64 4.24 -15.10
C LEU A 311 33.42 2.87 -15.77
N THR A 312 32.23 2.59 -16.31
CA THR A 312 31.97 1.32 -17.02
C THR A 312 32.41 1.35 -18.49
N GLN A 313 32.56 2.54 -19.09
CA GLN A 313 33.20 2.71 -20.39
C GLN A 313 34.72 2.63 -20.32
N GLU A 314 35.36 3.07 -19.23
CA GLU A 314 36.81 2.88 -19.04
C GLU A 314 37.19 1.40 -18.88
N VAL A 315 36.39 0.61 -18.15
CA VAL A 315 36.63 -0.84 -17.98
C VAL A 315 36.38 -1.63 -19.28
N ARG A 316 35.52 -1.12 -20.19
CA ARG A 316 35.30 -1.71 -21.53
C ARG A 316 36.27 -1.19 -22.60
N GLY A 317 37.12 -0.21 -22.27
CA GLY A 317 38.08 0.41 -23.20
C GLY A 317 39.42 -0.32 -23.33
N VAL A 318 39.71 -1.31 -22.47
CA VAL A 318 40.98 -2.06 -22.51
C VAL A 318 40.75 -3.44 -23.09
N GLY A 319 40.77 -3.52 -24.43
CA GLY A 319 40.95 -4.77 -25.14
C GLY A 319 39.85 -5.11 -26.13
N THR A 320 39.94 -4.58 -27.34
CA THR A 320 39.95 -5.35 -28.60
C THR A 320 40.01 -4.40 -29.78
N ARG A 321 41.17 -4.33 -30.42
CA ARG A 321 41.26 -3.87 -31.82
C ARG A 321 40.48 -4.88 -32.68
N ALA A 322 39.33 -4.50 -33.19
CA ALA A 322 38.70 -5.19 -34.32
C ALA A 322 38.14 -4.15 -35.31
N ARG A 323 38.61 -4.28 -36.55
CA ARG A 323 38.35 -3.40 -37.70
C ARG A 323 36.87 -3.13 -37.95
N ALA A 324 36.54 -1.86 -38.22
CA ALA A 324 35.29 -1.47 -38.87
C ALA A 324 35.23 -1.97 -40.33
N PRO A 325 34.09 -2.49 -40.82
CA PRO A 325 33.85 -2.57 -42.25
C PRO A 325 33.31 -1.23 -42.77
N ARG A 326 33.99 -0.73 -43.80
CA ARG A 326 33.67 0.50 -44.54
C ARG A 326 32.32 0.34 -45.26
N HIS A 327 31.41 1.28 -45.06
CA HIS A 327 30.28 1.51 -45.97
C HIS A 327 30.81 2.02 -47.33
N PRO A 328 30.37 1.46 -48.48
CA PRO A 328 30.54 2.14 -49.75
C PRO A 328 29.34 3.04 -50.01
N ARG A 329 29.61 4.34 -50.18
CA ARG A 329 28.73 5.31 -50.83
C ARG A 329 28.52 4.89 -52.29
N ARG A 330 27.27 4.85 -52.77
CA ARG A 330 26.95 5.10 -54.18
C ARG A 330 25.69 5.97 -54.27
N HIS A 331 25.85 7.09 -54.98
CA HIS A 331 24.83 8.06 -55.36
C HIS A 331 24.18 7.65 -56.72
N PRO A 332 23.16 8.38 -57.22
CA PRO A 332 21.97 7.83 -57.85
C PRO A 332 22.07 7.75 -59.39
N SER A 333 21.13 7.02 -60.01
CA SER A 333 20.81 7.21 -61.43
C SER A 333 19.33 6.88 -61.68
N ARG A 334 18.63 7.87 -62.25
CA ARG A 334 17.38 7.74 -62.99
C ARG A 334 17.57 6.77 -64.17
N VAL A 335 16.57 5.94 -64.47
CA VAL A 335 15.69 5.99 -65.67
C VAL A 335 14.41 5.26 -65.28
#